data_AF-A0A9W6U4L7-F1
#
_entry.id   AF-A0A9W6U4L7-F1
#
_cell.length_a   1.000
_cell.length_b   1.000
_cell.length_c   1.000
_cell.angle_alpha   90.00
_cell.angle_beta   90.00
_cell.angle_gamma   90.00
#
_symmetry.space_group_name_H-M   'P 1'
#
loop_
_entity.id
_entity.type
_entity.pdbx_description
1 polymer ?
#
loop_
_entity_poly.entity_id
_entity_poly.type
_entity_poly.pdbx_seq_one_letter_code
_entity_poly.pdbx_strand_id
1 'polypeptide(L)'
;MKKQAKLQQGSANASDGLELELVQHELKDWIHTLEQLANSSASFDLEQVERPIPRSRGECHKRLQFSRSPDVFCFHLNRKVYRRTGGAVKLETYVEFPLELDMSIYCQYELDSTSEQKLLNGTTRSAMRRLGTSSPPLDEASKQQYLLYDLAAVILHHGNERCGHFTAYRRASPSQWFFVSDESVREAPVAEVLNSCAYMLFYERKFRTKRTTRSSETEETTDDDDSLPDVPFEPHLLLSNGRF
;
A
#
# COMPACT_ATOMS: atom_id res chain seq x y z
N MET A 1 -67.36 -23.95 8.98
CA MET A 1 -66.10 -24.16 8.22
C MET A 1 -65.38 -22.82 8.11
N LYS A 2 -64.33 -22.62 8.91
CA LYS A 2 -63.38 -21.51 8.81
C LYS A 2 -62.02 -22.13 8.48
N LYS A 3 -61.33 -21.70 7.42
CA LYS A 3 -59.92 -22.03 7.20
C LYS A 3 -59.17 -20.76 6.82
N GLN A 4 -58.25 -20.38 7.71
CA GLN A 4 -57.20 -19.39 7.51
C GLN A 4 -56.18 -19.94 6.50
N ALA A 5 -55.68 -19.09 5.61
CA ALA A 5 -54.54 -19.38 4.76
C ALA A 5 -53.25 -18.81 5.40
N LYS A 6 -52.22 -19.63 5.33
CA LYS A 6 -50.97 -19.66 6.09
C LYS A 6 -49.90 -18.78 5.42
N LEU A 7 -49.19 -17.97 6.20
CA LEU A 7 -47.91 -17.38 5.81
C LEU A 7 -46.89 -18.51 5.57
N GLN A 8 -46.22 -18.53 4.41
CA GLN A 8 -45.01 -19.30 4.18
C GLN A 8 -43.86 -18.34 3.86
N GLN A 9 -42.80 -18.43 4.67
CA GLN A 9 -41.48 -17.87 4.43
C GLN A 9 -40.82 -18.65 3.29
N GLY A 10 -40.19 -17.94 2.34
CA GLY A 10 -39.40 -18.51 1.25
C GLY A 10 -38.15 -17.69 0.96
N SER A 11 -36.99 -18.30 1.26
CA SER A 11 -35.63 -18.15 0.71
C SER A 11 -35.27 -16.86 -0.06
N ALA A 12 -34.42 -16.01 0.53
CA ALA A 12 -33.74 -14.93 -0.18
C ALA A 12 -32.54 -15.49 -0.97
N ASN A 13 -32.66 -15.51 -2.30
CA ASN A 13 -31.56 -15.87 -3.21
C ASN A 13 -30.71 -14.63 -3.51
N ALA A 14 -29.38 -14.80 -3.56
CA ALA A 14 -28.40 -13.74 -3.85
C ALA A 14 -28.51 -13.12 -5.27
N SER A 15 -29.39 -13.63 -6.13
CA SER A 15 -29.70 -13.07 -7.46
C SER A 15 -30.54 -11.79 -7.40
N ASP A 16 -31.28 -11.58 -6.31
CA ASP A 16 -32.23 -10.47 -6.14
C ASP A 16 -31.52 -9.11 -5.98
N GLY A 17 -30.27 -9.11 -5.47
CA GLY A 17 -29.49 -7.88 -5.26
C GLY A 17 -28.92 -7.29 -6.55
N LEU A 18 -28.45 -8.14 -7.47
CA LEU A 18 -27.93 -7.71 -8.78
C LEU A 18 -29.06 -7.22 -9.69
N GLU A 19 -30.24 -7.83 -9.60
CA GLU A 19 -31.44 -7.43 -10.35
C GLU A 19 -31.95 -6.06 -9.86
N LEU A 20 -31.87 -5.78 -8.55
CA LEU A 20 -32.17 -4.46 -7.99
C LEU A 20 -31.17 -3.37 -8.38
N GLU A 21 -29.87 -3.67 -8.47
CA GLU A 21 -28.85 -2.73 -8.95
C GLU A 21 -28.99 -2.44 -10.45
N LEU A 22 -29.29 -3.46 -11.26
CA LEU A 22 -29.55 -3.31 -12.70
C LEU A 22 -30.84 -2.52 -12.95
N VAL A 23 -31.92 -2.78 -12.21
CA VAL A 23 -33.16 -2.01 -12.28
C VAL A 23 -32.95 -0.56 -11.79
N GLN A 24 -32.09 -0.34 -10.78
CA GLN A 24 -31.69 1.02 -10.38
C GLN A 24 -30.84 1.72 -11.44
N HIS A 25 -30.03 0.99 -12.20
CA HIS A 25 -29.23 1.54 -13.29
C HIS A 25 -30.10 1.88 -14.50
N GLU A 26 -31.04 1.01 -14.89
CA GLU A 26 -32.04 1.28 -15.95
C GLU A 26 -33.01 2.42 -15.58
N LEU A 27 -33.37 2.57 -14.29
CA LEU A 27 -34.13 3.73 -13.81
C LEU A 27 -33.32 5.04 -13.80
N LYS A 28 -31.98 4.96 -13.87
CA LYS A 28 -31.05 6.10 -13.85
C LYS A 28 -30.61 6.56 -15.26
N ASP A 29 -31.13 5.97 -16.32
CA ASP A 29 -30.94 6.38 -17.73
C ASP A 29 -31.57 7.76 -18.08
N TRP A 30 -31.87 8.60 -17.09
CA TRP A 30 -32.46 9.92 -17.34
C TRP A 30 -31.41 11.03 -17.53
N ILE A 31 -30.18 10.88 -17.01
CA ILE A 31 -29.20 11.97 -17.01
C ILE A 31 -27.90 11.55 -17.70
N HIS A 32 -27.86 11.76 -19.02
CA HIS A 32 -26.69 11.45 -19.85
C HIS A 32 -25.94 12.69 -20.33
N THR A 33 -26.36 13.88 -19.90
CA THR A 33 -25.71 15.16 -20.25
C THR A 33 -25.59 16.08 -19.03
N LEU A 34 -24.52 16.89 -18.98
CA LEU A 34 -24.31 17.90 -17.92
C LEU A 34 -25.44 18.94 -17.89
N GLU A 35 -26.07 19.20 -19.03
CA GLU A 35 -27.21 20.11 -19.17
C GLU A 35 -28.50 19.53 -18.55
N GLN A 36 -28.75 18.22 -18.69
CA GLN A 36 -29.86 17.55 -18.00
C GLN A 36 -29.68 17.54 -16.48
N LEU A 37 -28.44 17.39 -15.99
CA LEU A 37 -28.13 17.46 -14.57
C LEU A 37 -28.43 18.88 -14.02
N ALA A 38 -27.94 19.92 -14.71
CA ALA A 38 -28.17 21.32 -14.34
C ALA A 38 -29.65 21.77 -14.44
N ASN A 39 -30.46 21.13 -15.29
CA ASN A 39 -31.89 21.40 -15.38
C ASN A 39 -32.71 20.58 -14.35
N SER A 40 -32.17 19.47 -13.84
CA SER A 40 -32.80 18.66 -12.79
C SER A 40 -32.61 19.23 -11.37
N SER A 41 -31.64 20.13 -11.19
CA SER A 41 -31.34 20.78 -9.89
C SER A 41 -32.42 21.72 -9.34
N ALA A 42 -33.57 21.86 -10.01
CA ALA A 42 -34.71 22.60 -9.46
C ALA A 42 -35.57 21.80 -8.46
N SER A 43 -35.37 20.48 -8.30
CA SER A 43 -36.08 19.69 -7.27
C SER A 43 -35.43 18.32 -7.04
N PHE A 44 -34.13 18.27 -6.77
CA PHE A 44 -33.55 17.07 -6.14
C PHE A 44 -33.55 17.30 -4.64
N ASP A 45 -34.66 16.93 -4.00
CA ASP A 45 -34.84 17.02 -2.57
C ASP A 45 -33.98 15.96 -1.89
N LEU A 46 -32.83 16.37 -1.35
CA LEU A 46 -31.89 15.51 -0.63
C LEU A 46 -32.57 14.73 0.51
N GLU A 47 -33.68 15.26 1.08
CA GLU A 47 -34.47 14.59 2.11
C GLU A 47 -35.16 13.30 1.60
N GLN A 48 -35.47 13.18 0.31
CA GLN A 48 -36.05 11.94 -0.25
C GLN A 48 -35.01 10.80 -0.41
N VAL A 49 -33.72 11.13 -0.36
CA VAL A 49 -32.61 10.16 -0.36
C VAL A 49 -32.19 9.77 1.05
N GLU A 50 -32.62 10.49 2.08
CA GLU A 50 -32.46 10.12 3.49
C GLU A 50 -33.40 8.96 3.87
N ARG A 51 -33.22 7.80 3.23
CA ARG A 51 -33.71 6.55 3.82
C ARG A 51 -32.82 6.27 5.03
N PRO A 52 -33.34 6.31 6.28
CA PRO A 52 -32.53 6.03 7.44
C PRO A 52 -31.99 4.60 7.32
N ILE A 53 -30.68 4.45 7.14
CA ILE A 53 -30.02 3.14 7.07
C ILE A 53 -30.33 2.41 8.38
N PRO A 54 -31.09 1.30 8.35
CA PRO A 54 -31.48 0.60 9.57
C PRO A 54 -30.23 0.16 10.32
N ARG A 55 -30.01 0.72 11.52
CA ARG A 55 -28.84 0.37 12.34
C ARG A 55 -29.12 -0.98 12.99
N SER A 56 -28.61 -2.05 12.40
CA SER A 56 -28.62 -3.38 13.01
C SER A 56 -27.34 -3.58 13.83
N ARG A 57 -27.47 -4.26 14.98
CA ARG A 57 -26.31 -4.79 15.68
C ARG A 57 -25.94 -6.11 15.01
N GLY A 58 -24.71 -6.22 14.53
CA GLY A 58 -24.19 -7.42 13.87
C GLY A 58 -22.70 -7.53 14.06
N GLU A 59 -22.17 -8.72 13.80
CA GLU A 59 -20.73 -8.94 13.76
C GLU A 59 -20.14 -8.19 12.56
N CYS A 60 -19.11 -7.39 12.83
CA CYS A 60 -18.37 -6.67 11.80
C CYS A 60 -16.95 -7.20 11.73
N HIS A 61 -16.44 -7.34 10.50
CA HIS A 61 -15.07 -7.75 10.25
C HIS A 61 -14.27 -6.53 9.79
N LYS A 62 -13.14 -6.26 10.45
CA LYS A 62 -12.20 -5.20 10.06
C LYS A 62 -10.98 -5.82 9.41
N ARG A 63 -10.66 -5.37 8.19
CA ARG A 63 -9.44 -5.75 7.46
C ARG A 63 -8.62 -4.50 7.17
N LEU A 64 -7.30 -4.60 7.34
CA LEU A 64 -6.33 -3.55 7.01
C LEU A 64 -5.51 -4.04 5.81
N GLN A 65 -5.42 -3.23 4.77
CA GLN A 65 -4.65 -3.50 3.55
C GLN A 65 -4.02 -2.20 3.04
N PHE A 66 -2.95 -2.32 2.28
CA PHE A 66 -2.34 -1.18 1.61
C PHE A 66 -3.07 -0.91 0.30
N SER A 67 -3.54 0.32 0.12
CA SER A 67 -4.06 0.79 -1.16
C SER A 67 -2.93 1.09 -2.14
N ARG A 68 -1.82 1.62 -1.62
CA ARG A 68 -0.57 1.85 -2.32
C ARG A 68 0.62 1.45 -1.45
N SER A 69 1.64 0.86 -2.05
CA SER A 69 2.86 0.47 -1.37
C SER A 69 3.91 1.59 -1.46
N PRO A 70 4.58 1.94 -0.35
CA PRO A 70 5.64 2.95 -0.34
C PRO A 70 6.93 2.43 -1.00
N ASP A 71 7.84 3.33 -1.38
CA ASP A 71 9.19 2.94 -1.84
C ASP A 71 10.05 2.38 -0.71
N VAL A 72 9.74 2.75 0.55
CA VAL A 72 10.43 2.25 1.73
C VAL A 72 9.41 1.87 2.79
N PHE A 73 9.45 0.62 3.23
CA PHE A 73 8.73 0.17 4.42
C PHE A 73 9.59 0.33 5.66
N CYS A 74 9.00 0.90 6.71
CA CYS A 74 9.55 0.93 8.05
C CYS A 74 8.66 0.10 8.98
N PHE A 75 9.14 -1.05 9.42
CA PHE A 75 8.45 -1.89 10.40
C PHE A 75 9.02 -1.62 11.79
N HIS A 76 8.15 -1.19 12.71
CA HIS A 76 8.49 -1.08 14.13
C HIS A 76 7.92 -2.28 14.88
N LEU A 77 8.79 -3.06 15.51
CA LEU A 77 8.37 -4.17 16.35
C LEU A 77 8.02 -3.62 17.74
N ASN A 78 6.73 -3.67 18.10
CA ASN A 78 6.28 -3.19 19.41
C ASN A 78 6.73 -4.14 20.53
N ARG A 79 7.95 -3.92 20.99
CA ARG A 79 8.61 -4.74 22.01
C ARG A 79 8.30 -4.30 23.45
N LYS A 80 7.30 -3.45 23.69
CA LYS A 80 6.95 -3.02 25.05
C LYS A 80 5.61 -3.61 25.48
N VAL A 81 5.62 -4.41 26.54
CA VAL A 81 4.40 -4.97 27.13
C VAL A 81 4.17 -4.41 28.52
N TYR A 82 2.96 -3.90 28.74
CA TYR A 82 2.52 -3.43 30.05
C TYR A 82 1.89 -4.58 30.83
N ARG A 83 2.37 -4.80 32.06
CA ARG A 83 1.81 -5.78 33.00
C ARG A 83 0.65 -5.14 33.76
N ARG A 84 -0.32 -5.96 34.18
CA ARG A 84 -1.44 -5.52 35.02
C ARG A 84 -1.01 -4.86 36.34
N THR A 85 0.19 -5.17 36.82
CA THR A 85 0.80 -4.57 38.02
C THR A 85 1.37 -3.16 37.79
N GLY A 86 1.24 -2.60 36.59
CA GLY A 86 1.67 -1.23 36.26
C GLY A 86 3.12 -1.11 35.74
N GLY A 87 3.90 -2.19 35.77
CA GLY A 87 5.24 -2.23 35.17
C GLY A 87 5.20 -2.46 33.66
N ALA A 88 6.26 -2.07 32.96
CA ALA A 88 6.50 -2.45 31.57
C ALA A 88 7.70 -3.40 31.50
N VAL A 89 7.74 -4.27 30.50
CA VAL A 89 8.89 -5.12 30.21
C VAL A 89 9.14 -5.12 28.70
N LYS A 90 10.42 -5.11 28.34
CA LYS A 90 10.87 -5.24 26.96
C LYS A 90 10.83 -6.71 26.51
N LEU A 91 10.28 -6.95 25.33
CA LEU A 91 10.28 -8.25 24.67
C LEU A 91 11.56 -8.41 23.85
N GLU A 92 12.37 -9.39 24.22
CA GLU A 92 13.61 -9.75 23.52
C GLU A 92 13.43 -10.98 22.62
N THR A 93 12.20 -11.47 22.47
CA THR A 93 11.86 -12.58 21.58
C THR A 93 12.35 -12.29 20.17
N TYR A 94 13.10 -13.23 19.62
CA TYR A 94 13.53 -13.18 18.23
C TYR A 94 12.32 -13.20 17.30
N VAL A 95 12.35 -12.36 16.27
CA VAL A 95 11.38 -12.33 15.19
C VAL A 95 12.19 -12.49 13.93
N GLU A 96 11.91 -13.55 13.17
CA GLU A 96 12.57 -13.80 11.90
C GLU A 96 12.16 -12.74 10.87
N PHE A 97 13.12 -12.27 10.08
CA PHE A 97 12.88 -11.34 8.99
C PHE A 97 13.75 -11.72 7.79
N PRO A 98 13.20 -11.71 6.56
CA PRO A 98 13.93 -12.12 5.37
C PRO A 98 14.86 -11.02 4.83
N LEU A 99 15.81 -11.39 3.97
CA LEU A 99 16.57 -10.41 3.19
C LEU A 99 15.74 -9.75 2.09
N GLU A 100 14.80 -10.51 1.54
CA GLU A 100 13.87 -10.07 0.50
C GLU A 100 12.44 -10.29 1.00
N LEU A 101 11.63 -9.23 0.96
CA LEU A 101 10.26 -9.20 1.42
C LEU A 101 9.33 -9.02 0.22
N ASP A 102 8.47 -10.02 0.01
CA ASP A 102 7.38 -9.96 -0.98
C ASP A 102 6.11 -9.37 -0.33
N MET A 103 5.69 -8.22 -0.83
CA MET A 103 4.50 -7.50 -0.33
C MET A 103 3.24 -7.72 -1.19
N SER A 104 3.29 -8.59 -2.21
CA SER A 104 2.21 -8.84 -3.17
C SER A 104 0.87 -9.13 -2.50
N ILE A 105 0.85 -10.03 -1.51
CA ILE A 105 -0.38 -10.44 -0.82
C ILE A 105 -1.02 -9.33 0.03
N TYR A 106 -0.25 -8.32 0.43
CA TYR A 106 -0.70 -7.23 1.29
C TYR A 106 -1.09 -5.97 0.50
N CYS A 107 -0.65 -5.88 -0.76
CA CYS A 107 -0.83 -4.72 -1.64
C CYS A 107 -1.62 -5.04 -2.91
N GLN A 108 -2.52 -6.04 -2.86
CA GLN A 108 -3.29 -6.56 -4.00
C GLN A 108 -3.96 -5.47 -4.86
N TYR A 109 -4.43 -4.38 -4.25
CA TYR A 109 -5.08 -3.26 -4.97
C TYR A 109 -4.16 -2.55 -5.97
N GLU A 110 -2.83 -2.60 -5.82
CA GLU A 110 -1.91 -2.02 -6.82
C GLU A 110 -1.81 -2.85 -8.09
N LEU A 111 -2.03 -4.16 -7.99
CA LEU A 111 -2.04 -5.06 -9.15
C LEU A 111 -3.25 -4.76 -10.04
N ASP A 112 -4.41 -4.51 -9.42
CA ASP A 112 -5.69 -4.28 -10.09
C ASP A 112 -5.84 -2.84 -10.64
N SER A 113 -5.40 -1.83 -9.87
CA SER A 113 -5.62 -0.40 -10.21
C SER A 113 -4.85 0.10 -11.43
N THR A 114 -3.73 -0.54 -11.79
CA THR A 114 -2.97 -0.17 -13.00
C THR A 114 -3.64 -0.72 -14.28
N SER A 115 -4.54 -1.70 -14.16
CA SER A 115 -5.35 -2.23 -15.27
C SER A 115 -6.42 -1.24 -15.72
N GLU A 116 -6.99 -0.48 -14.78
CA GLU A 116 -8.06 0.47 -15.04
C GLU A 116 -7.56 1.83 -15.56
N GLN A 117 -6.33 2.24 -15.22
CA GLN A 117 -5.75 3.49 -15.74
C GLN A 117 -5.52 3.50 -17.26
N LYS A 118 -5.66 2.37 -17.95
CA LYS A 118 -5.59 2.29 -19.42
C LYS A 118 -6.97 2.40 -20.11
N LEU A 119 -8.07 2.43 -19.36
CA LEU A 119 -9.44 2.47 -19.90
C LEU A 119 -10.13 3.84 -19.80
N LEU A 120 -9.46 4.86 -19.27
CA LEU A 120 -10.04 6.20 -19.09
C LEU A 120 -9.37 7.27 -19.98
N ASN A 121 -9.14 6.95 -21.25
CA ASN A 121 -9.09 7.97 -22.30
C ASN A 121 -10.19 7.61 -23.31
N GLY A 122 -11.37 8.16 -23.07
CA GLY A 122 -12.56 7.92 -23.88
C GLY A 122 -12.38 8.35 -25.33
N THR A 123 -12.59 7.41 -26.24
CA THR A 123 -13.21 7.72 -27.54
C THR A 123 -14.14 6.57 -27.87
N THR A 124 -15.43 6.90 -27.89
CA THR A 124 -16.52 6.05 -28.34
C THR A 124 -16.25 5.56 -29.75
N ARG A 125 -16.49 4.27 -30.03
CA ARG A 125 -16.98 3.78 -31.33
C ARG A 125 -17.31 2.29 -31.28
N SER A 126 -18.57 1.99 -31.54
CA SER A 126 -19.09 0.66 -31.83
C SER A 126 -18.35 -0.03 -32.99
N ALA A 127 -18.36 -1.36 -32.92
CA ALA A 127 -18.13 -2.33 -33.99
C ALA A 127 -16.71 -2.42 -34.59
N MET A 128 -16.02 -3.53 -34.33
CA MET A 128 -15.77 -4.60 -35.32
C MET A 128 -14.63 -5.50 -34.81
N ARG A 129 -14.86 -6.82 -34.80
CA ARG A 129 -13.82 -7.85 -34.69
C ARG A 129 -12.62 -7.48 -35.57
N ARG A 130 -11.42 -7.36 -34.99
CA ARG A 130 -10.17 -7.58 -35.70
C ARG A 130 -9.21 -8.41 -34.87
N LEU A 131 -8.78 -9.50 -35.50
CA LEU A 131 -7.71 -10.41 -35.13
C LEU A 131 -6.35 -9.71 -35.31
N GLY A 132 -5.44 -9.88 -34.35
CA GLY A 132 -4.05 -9.38 -34.38
C GLY A 132 -3.96 -7.90 -34.01
N THR A 133 -3.18 -7.46 -33.01
CA THR A 133 -1.87 -7.93 -32.57
C THR A 133 -1.77 -7.58 -31.09
N SER A 134 -1.70 -8.59 -30.21
CA SER A 134 -1.47 -8.34 -28.78
C SER A 134 -0.05 -7.82 -28.61
N SER A 135 0.10 -6.52 -28.32
CA SER A 135 1.22 -6.09 -27.49
C SER A 135 1.21 -6.96 -26.23
N PRO A 136 2.36 -7.47 -25.77
CA PRO A 136 2.37 -8.33 -24.60
C PRO A 136 1.71 -7.58 -23.44
N PRO A 137 0.97 -8.26 -22.55
CA PRO A 137 0.65 -7.68 -21.27
C PRO A 137 2.00 -7.28 -20.68
N LEU A 138 2.14 -6.06 -20.17
CA LEU A 138 3.20 -5.80 -19.20
C LEU A 138 2.93 -6.78 -18.06
N ASP A 139 3.76 -7.83 -18.03
CA ASP A 139 3.49 -9.11 -17.37
C ASP A 139 3.07 -8.89 -15.92
N GLU A 140 2.09 -9.62 -15.43
CA GLU A 140 1.78 -9.67 -13.99
C GLU A 140 3.05 -9.97 -13.15
N ALA A 141 4.00 -10.72 -13.71
CA ALA A 141 5.31 -10.94 -13.13
C ALA A 141 6.11 -9.64 -12.88
N SER A 142 6.01 -8.65 -13.77
CA SER A 142 6.68 -7.34 -13.61
C SER A 142 6.05 -6.49 -12.49
N LYS A 143 4.72 -6.57 -12.31
CA LYS A 143 4.04 -5.92 -11.18
C LYS A 143 4.34 -6.62 -9.85
N GLN A 144 4.41 -7.96 -9.84
CA GLN A 144 4.83 -8.72 -8.66
C GLN A 144 6.28 -8.38 -8.27
N GLN A 145 7.17 -8.26 -9.25
CA GLN A 145 8.55 -7.81 -9.00
C GLN A 145 8.59 -6.40 -8.39
N TYR A 146 7.68 -5.50 -8.76
CA TYR A 146 7.60 -4.15 -8.17
C TYR A 146 7.29 -4.14 -6.66
N LEU A 147 6.70 -5.22 -6.16
CA LEU A 147 6.35 -5.41 -4.75
C LEU A 147 7.40 -6.22 -3.97
N LEU A 148 8.56 -6.47 -4.58
CA LEU A 148 9.73 -7.02 -3.91
C LEU A 148 10.54 -5.91 -3.26
N TYR A 149 10.89 -6.12 -1.99
CA TYR A 149 11.69 -5.19 -1.21
C TYR A 149 12.91 -5.89 -0.66
N ASP A 150 14.01 -5.16 -0.62
CA ASP A 150 15.25 -5.59 -0.06
C ASP A 150 15.44 -5.01 1.34
N LEU A 151 15.90 -5.84 2.29
CA LEU A 151 16.27 -5.37 3.62
C LEU A 151 17.45 -4.39 3.50
N ALA A 152 17.18 -3.16 3.88
CA ALA A 152 18.11 -2.04 3.77
C ALA A 152 18.84 -1.77 5.08
N ALA A 153 18.13 -1.84 6.21
CA ALA A 153 18.71 -1.64 7.52
C ALA A 153 17.93 -2.36 8.63
N VAL A 154 18.64 -2.71 9.70
CA VAL A 154 18.09 -3.28 10.93
C VAL A 154 18.54 -2.41 12.09
N ILE A 155 17.61 -1.83 12.82
CA ILE A 155 17.90 -1.07 14.04
C ILE A 155 17.69 -1.99 15.23
N LEU A 156 18.63 -1.99 16.16
CA LEU A 156 18.58 -2.76 17.40
C LEU A 156 18.46 -1.80 18.58
N HIS A 157 17.75 -2.24 19.61
CA HIS A 157 17.73 -1.58 20.90
C HIS A 157 18.32 -2.50 21.96
N HIS A 158 19.44 -2.11 22.54
CA HIS A 158 20.07 -2.79 23.68
C HIS A 158 19.57 -2.17 24.98
N GLY A 159 19.46 -2.94 26.05
CA GLY A 159 18.93 -2.46 27.33
C GLY A 159 17.44 -2.78 27.53
N ASN A 160 16.78 -2.09 28.45
CA ASN A 160 15.46 -2.46 28.96
C ASN A 160 14.33 -1.55 28.41
N GLU A 161 13.14 -1.60 29.00
CA GLU A 161 12.00 -0.80 28.53
C GLU A 161 12.07 0.70 28.86
N ARG A 162 13.09 1.12 29.63
CA ARG A 162 13.24 2.49 30.14
C ARG A 162 14.44 3.21 29.53
N CYS A 163 15.56 2.51 29.41
CA CYS A 163 16.81 3.05 28.87
C CYS A 163 17.55 2.00 28.07
N GLY A 164 18.41 2.48 27.18
CA GLY A 164 19.14 1.61 26.29
C GLY A 164 20.04 2.35 25.33
N HIS A 165 20.59 1.57 24.40
CA HIS A 165 21.47 2.03 23.33
C HIS A 165 20.97 1.55 21.98
N PHE A 166 21.02 2.41 20.97
CA PHE A 166 20.62 2.04 19.61
C PHE A 166 21.85 1.79 18.75
N THR A 167 21.82 0.69 18.02
CA THR A 167 22.83 0.35 17.01
C THR A 167 22.13 -0.04 15.72
N ALA A 168 22.85 -0.01 14.60
CA ALA A 168 22.28 -0.33 13.29
C ALA A 168 23.14 -1.34 12.53
N TYR A 169 22.51 -2.28 11.84
CA TYR A 169 23.09 -2.88 10.66
C TYR A 169 22.60 -2.14 9.43
N ARG A 170 23.51 -1.69 8.57
CA ARG A 170 23.20 -1.03 7.29
C ARG A 170 23.79 -1.85 6.15
N ARG A 171 22.96 -2.10 5.13
CA ARG A 171 23.40 -2.70 3.87
C ARG A 171 24.03 -1.64 2.98
N ALA A 172 25.25 -1.87 2.52
CA ALA A 172 25.94 -0.99 1.56
C ALA A 172 25.87 -1.54 0.13
N SER A 173 25.86 -2.86 -0.03
CA SER A 173 25.68 -3.54 -1.31
C SER A 173 24.96 -4.88 -1.08
N PRO A 174 24.51 -5.61 -2.12
CA PRO A 174 23.79 -6.87 -1.95
C PRO A 174 24.49 -7.90 -1.05
N SER A 175 25.83 -7.87 -0.99
CA SER A 175 26.64 -8.78 -0.18
C SER A 175 27.38 -8.12 0.98
N GLN A 176 27.26 -6.80 1.17
CA GLN A 176 28.06 -6.07 2.15
C GLN A 176 27.18 -5.37 3.19
N TRP A 177 27.46 -5.68 4.46
CA TRP A 177 26.75 -5.16 5.62
C TRP A 177 27.73 -4.57 6.62
N PHE A 178 27.31 -3.49 7.27
CA PHE A 178 28.08 -2.83 8.31
C PHE A 178 27.27 -2.76 9.59
N PHE A 179 27.90 -3.09 10.71
CA PHE A 179 27.41 -2.75 12.04
C PHE A 179 27.93 -1.38 12.44
N VAL A 180 27.03 -0.52 12.88
CA VAL A 180 27.27 0.86 13.28
C VAL A 180 26.80 1.04 14.71
N SER A 181 27.72 1.47 15.58
CA SER A 181 27.46 1.87 16.96
C SER A 181 28.24 3.16 17.23
N ASP A 182 27.54 4.29 17.26
CA ASP A 182 28.13 5.62 17.43
C ASP A 182 29.28 5.87 16.44
N GLU A 183 30.50 6.12 16.91
CA GLU A 183 31.66 6.34 16.03
C GLU A 183 32.28 5.04 15.48
N SER A 184 31.83 3.87 15.95
CA SER A 184 32.39 2.57 15.59
C SER A 184 31.62 1.93 14.44
N VAL A 185 32.32 1.72 13.32
CA VAL A 185 31.79 1.03 12.13
C VAL A 185 32.65 -0.20 11.85
N ARG A 186 32.01 -1.36 11.66
CA ARG A 186 32.68 -2.60 11.26
C ARG A 186 31.85 -3.35 10.22
N GLU A 187 32.51 -4.12 9.38
CA GLU A 187 31.81 -5.07 8.52
C GLU A 187 31.15 -6.18 9.36
N ALA A 188 29.99 -6.64 8.94
CA ALA A 188 29.21 -7.68 9.61
C ALA A 188 28.74 -8.73 8.59
N PRO A 189 28.83 -10.03 8.91
CA PRO A 189 28.29 -11.07 8.05
C PRO A 189 26.76 -11.04 8.07
N VAL A 190 26.15 -11.37 6.92
CA VAL A 190 24.68 -11.46 6.77
C VAL A 190 24.03 -12.34 7.85
N ALA A 191 24.69 -13.44 8.22
CA ALA A 191 24.20 -14.34 9.26
C ALA A 191 24.08 -13.65 10.63
N GLU A 192 24.99 -12.73 10.98
CA GLU A 192 24.90 -11.95 12.22
C GLU A 192 23.73 -10.97 12.16
N VAL A 193 23.51 -10.33 11.01
CA VAL A 193 22.39 -9.42 10.78
C VAL A 193 21.06 -10.15 10.96
N LEU A 194 20.88 -11.28 10.30
CA LEU A 194 19.61 -12.03 10.32
C LEU A 194 19.31 -12.66 11.68
N ASN A 195 20.33 -13.04 12.46
CA ASN A 195 20.13 -13.57 13.82
C ASN A 195 19.95 -12.48 14.89
N SER A 196 19.89 -11.20 14.51
CA SER A 196 19.77 -10.10 15.47
C SER A 196 18.34 -9.89 15.99
N CYS A 197 18.21 -9.36 17.21
CA CYS A 197 16.91 -9.00 17.78
C CYS A 197 16.49 -7.62 17.27
N ALA A 198 15.93 -7.57 16.06
CA ALA A 198 15.53 -6.34 15.39
C ALA A 198 14.49 -5.55 16.21
N TYR A 199 14.68 -4.24 16.34
CA TYR A 199 13.72 -3.29 16.90
C TYR A 199 12.93 -2.58 15.79
N MET A 200 13.64 -2.14 14.74
CA MET A 200 13.03 -1.64 13.51
C MET A 200 13.70 -2.26 12.29
N LEU A 201 12.92 -2.42 11.22
CA LEU A 201 13.37 -2.95 9.94
C LEU A 201 13.04 -1.94 8.84
N PHE A 202 14.01 -1.66 7.99
CA PHE A 202 13.82 -0.84 6.80
C PHE A 202 13.97 -1.70 5.56
N TYR A 203 12.97 -1.66 4.69
CA TYR A 203 12.93 -2.39 3.44
C TYR A 203 12.77 -1.39 2.30
N GLU A 204 13.67 -1.40 1.34
CA GLU A 204 13.65 -0.53 0.17
C GLU A 204 13.15 -1.31 -1.05
N ARG A 205 12.30 -0.70 -1.87
CA ARG A 205 11.76 -1.32 -3.08
C ARG A 205 12.90 -1.69 -4.03
N LYS A 206 12.94 -2.96 -4.44
CA LYS A 206 14.01 -3.53 -5.27
C LYS A 206 14.02 -2.96 -6.69
N PHE A 207 12.85 -2.76 -7.27
CA PHE A 207 12.69 -2.19 -8.60
C PHE A 207 11.91 -0.89 -8.51
N ARG A 208 12.59 0.26 -8.61
CA ARG A 208 11.92 1.55 -8.74
C ARG A 208 11.42 1.73 -10.17
N THR A 209 10.15 2.01 -10.32
CA THR A 209 9.59 2.45 -11.60
C THR A 209 9.98 3.90 -11.72
N LYS A 210 10.75 4.25 -12.76
CA LYS A 210 10.99 5.66 -13.07
C LYS A 210 9.62 6.31 -13.26
N ARG A 211 9.20 7.16 -12.33
CA ARG A 211 8.06 8.06 -12.58
C ARG A 211 8.44 8.86 -13.81
N THR A 212 7.82 8.58 -14.94
CA THR A 212 7.92 9.40 -16.14
C THR A 212 7.54 10.81 -15.68
N THR A 213 8.51 11.72 -15.73
CA THR A 213 8.26 13.15 -15.60
C THR A 213 7.12 13.46 -16.56
N ARG A 214 5.98 13.87 -15.98
CA ARG A 214 4.83 14.34 -16.75
C ARG A 214 5.39 15.40 -17.70
N SER A 215 5.24 15.14 -18.99
CA SER A 215 5.80 15.92 -20.09
C SER A 215 5.75 17.41 -19.80
N SER A 216 6.90 18.04 -19.95
CA SER A 216 7.13 19.48 -19.96
C SER A 216 6.26 20.16 -21.02
N GLU A 217 5.08 20.63 -20.64
CA GLU A 217 4.35 21.71 -21.33
C GLU A 217 3.55 22.47 -20.28
N THR A 218 4.17 23.52 -19.72
CA THR A 218 3.65 24.90 -19.61
C THR A 218 4.67 25.70 -18.83
N GLU A 219 5.20 26.73 -19.49
CA GLU A 219 6.11 27.72 -18.93
C GLU A 219 5.44 28.53 -17.81
N GLU A 220 6.28 29.06 -16.91
CA GLU A 220 6.02 30.09 -15.88
C GLU A 220 5.07 29.75 -14.72
N THR A 221 5.65 29.34 -13.59
CA THR A 221 5.70 30.17 -12.36
C THR A 221 6.93 29.76 -11.54
N THR A 222 7.82 30.70 -11.25
CA THR A 222 8.85 30.57 -10.20
C THR A 222 8.16 30.42 -8.85
N ASP A 223 8.48 29.38 -8.07
CA ASP A 223 8.66 29.41 -6.61
C ASP A 223 8.89 27.98 -6.07
N ASP A 224 10.04 27.79 -5.40
CA ASP A 224 10.45 26.70 -4.50
C ASP A 224 10.52 25.25 -5.03
N ASP A 225 11.57 24.95 -5.82
CA ASP A 225 12.05 23.58 -6.09
C ASP A 225 13.03 23.13 -5.00
N ASP A 226 12.50 22.44 -3.98
CA ASP A 226 13.25 21.81 -2.87
C ASP A 226 13.86 20.43 -3.25
N SER A 227 14.06 20.18 -4.54
CA SER A 227 14.67 18.95 -5.03
C SER A 227 16.19 19.05 -4.99
N LEU A 228 16.80 18.69 -3.85
CA LEU A 228 18.25 18.47 -3.81
C LEU A 228 18.62 17.37 -4.84
N PRO A 229 19.62 17.60 -5.70
CA PRO A 229 20.04 16.58 -6.66
C PRO A 229 20.59 15.35 -5.94
N ASP A 230 20.28 14.16 -6.47
CA ASP A 230 20.91 12.90 -6.05
C ASP A 230 22.43 13.03 -6.21
N VAL A 231 23.14 13.25 -5.10
CA VAL A 231 24.59 13.26 -5.07
C VAL A 231 25.06 11.80 -5.13
N PRO A 232 25.76 11.37 -6.18
CA PRO A 232 26.34 10.03 -6.22
C PRO A 232 27.36 9.90 -5.09
N PHE A 233 27.20 8.86 -4.27
CA PHE A 233 28.20 8.53 -3.25
C PHE A 233 29.43 7.94 -3.96
N GLU A 234 30.44 8.76 -4.20
CA GLU A 234 31.73 8.38 -4.78
C GLU A 234 32.61 7.71 -3.69
N PRO A 235 32.87 6.38 -3.75
CA PRO A 235 33.61 5.66 -2.70
C PRO A 235 35.13 5.90 -2.76
N HIS A 236 35.64 6.73 -3.67
CA HIS A 236 37.08 6.88 -3.93
C HIS A 236 37.75 8.07 -3.23
N LEU A 237 37.05 8.81 -2.34
CA LEU A 237 37.67 9.82 -1.47
C LEU A 237 38.01 9.28 -0.08
N LEU A 238 38.50 8.04 -0.02
CA LEU A 238 39.26 7.56 1.14
C LEU A 238 40.62 8.26 1.15
N LEU A 239 40.65 9.47 1.71
CA LEU A 239 41.89 10.12 2.10
C LEU A 239 42.60 9.24 3.14
N SER A 240 43.90 9.06 2.93
CA SER A 240 44.82 8.16 3.61
C SER A 240 45.02 8.37 5.12
N ASN A 241 44.19 9.17 5.78
CA ASN A 241 44.46 9.61 7.14
C ASN A 241 43.22 9.32 8.00
N GLY A 242 43.15 8.09 8.51
CA GLY A 242 42.03 7.56 9.27
C GLY A 242 41.72 8.32 10.55
N ARG A 243 40.82 9.30 10.44
CA ARG A 243 39.96 9.86 11.49
C ARG A 243 38.71 10.42 10.83
N PHE A 244 37.55 10.06 11.36
CA PHE A 244 36.29 10.75 11.11
C PHE A 244 36.25 12.06 11.91
#